data_AF-A0A1H6IPU2-F1
#
_entry.id   AF-A0A1H6IPU2-F1
#
_cell.length_a   1.000
_cell.length_b   1.000
_cell.length_c   1.000
_cell.angle_alpha   90.00
_cell.angle_beta   90.00
_cell.angle_gamma   90.00
#
_symmetry.space_group_name_H-M   'P 1'
#
loop_
_entity.id
_entity.type
_entity.pdbx_description
1 polymer ?
#
loop_
_entity_poly.entity_id
_entity_poly.type
_entity_poly.pdbx_seq_one_letter_code
_entity_poly.pdbx_strand_id
1 'polypeptide(L)'
;QGGFDMSQFGGQGGQGGFDMSQFGGQGGQGGFDMSQFGGQGGMNWGNFGDIGNTDSGQQVPNDNDGNNSSQNENMIRIMPAGDSITFGMGDTGGYRKYLDYFLKEKGYNNIDFVGPEGKNAATFNYNGKSVTYDDNHAGYSGYTIKQNSGFGSLYDVLKQKNAIKQANPDIVLLIIGTNDMNGNRATSACEQDLRDLIDYFLAEMPSDAMLFVSTIPELGGGMFGGGDRSAQIADYNAAVKKVANEYNSNGKRVTFADIHSCLNGTADLGDGVHPNAAGYEKMGKYWADVVDEYLKSSKPAVTTTTTTTTTTTTTTTTTTTTTSSKPADTTTTTETPQLKVTMAGDVNCDGQLDMADAVLIMQALANPNKYGLGGTADRHLTEQGKLNGDMDGDGLTVGDAQAIQKILLGLK
;
A
#
# COMPACT_ATOMS: atom_id res chain seq x y z
N GLN A 1 35.71 -6.95 -44.46
CA GLN A 1 34.96 -6.12 -45.43
C GLN A 1 34.06 -7.05 -46.23
N GLY A 2 32.76 -6.93 -46.07
CA GLY A 2 31.76 -7.72 -46.78
C GLY A 2 30.40 -7.10 -46.52
N GLY A 3 30.00 -6.18 -47.39
CA GLY A 3 28.74 -5.44 -47.28
C GLY A 3 27.55 -6.28 -47.75
N PHE A 4 26.40 -6.03 -47.13
CA PHE A 4 25.10 -6.53 -47.56
C PHE A 4 24.44 -5.48 -48.47
N ASP A 5 24.05 -5.91 -49.67
CA ASP A 5 23.32 -5.12 -50.66
C ASP A 5 21.81 -5.23 -50.42
N MET A 6 21.11 -4.09 -50.46
CA MET A 6 19.70 -3.95 -50.07
C MET A 6 18.90 -3.30 -51.21
N SER A 7 18.97 -3.86 -52.41
CA SER A 7 18.35 -3.27 -53.61
C SER A 7 17.15 -4.06 -54.19
N GLN A 8 16.30 -4.70 -53.38
CA GLN A 8 15.15 -5.46 -53.92
C GLN A 8 13.78 -5.35 -53.22
N PHE A 9 13.53 -4.36 -52.35
CA PHE A 9 12.16 -4.12 -51.89
C PHE A 9 11.78 -2.65 -51.94
N GLY A 10 11.51 -2.17 -53.16
CA GLY A 10 10.69 -0.99 -53.40
C GLY A 10 9.44 -1.41 -54.18
N GLY A 11 8.26 -1.11 -53.67
CA GLY A 11 7.00 -1.34 -54.39
C GLY A 11 5.75 -1.20 -53.52
N GLN A 12 4.98 -0.15 -53.80
CA GLN A 12 3.75 0.28 -53.15
C GLN A 12 2.55 -0.68 -53.37
N GLY A 13 1.64 -0.71 -52.38
CA GLY A 13 0.20 -0.66 -52.61
C GLY A 13 -0.59 -1.97 -52.55
N GLY A 14 -1.71 -1.93 -51.79
CA GLY A 14 -2.94 -2.62 -52.17
C GLY A 14 -3.25 -3.98 -51.52
N GLN A 15 -4.19 -3.94 -50.58
CA GLN A 15 -5.17 -4.97 -50.16
C GLN A 15 -5.06 -6.41 -50.72
N GLY A 16 -5.10 -7.40 -49.82
CA GLY A 16 -5.47 -8.77 -50.16
C GLY A 16 -5.41 -9.69 -48.93
N GLY A 17 -6.57 -10.04 -48.37
CA GLY A 17 -6.68 -11.00 -47.27
C GLY A 17 -6.31 -12.42 -47.71
N PHE A 18 -5.91 -13.25 -46.75
CA PHE A 18 -5.78 -14.69 -46.93
C PHE A 18 -6.39 -15.41 -45.72
N ASP A 19 -7.44 -16.17 -46.02
CA ASP A 19 -8.17 -17.08 -45.15
C ASP A 19 -7.60 -18.52 -45.29
N MET A 20 -7.62 -19.24 -44.18
CA MET A 20 -7.13 -20.61 -44.01
C MET A 20 -8.08 -21.63 -44.62
N SER A 21 -7.57 -22.51 -45.49
CA SER A 21 -8.08 -23.89 -45.57
C SER A 21 -7.11 -24.77 -46.34
N GLN A 22 -6.20 -25.41 -45.60
CA GLN A 22 -5.65 -26.73 -45.91
C GLN A 22 -4.52 -26.98 -44.92
N PHE A 23 -4.78 -27.80 -43.90
CA PHE A 23 -3.90 -28.87 -43.43
C PHE A 23 -4.58 -29.53 -42.23
N GLY A 24 -5.57 -30.36 -42.54
CA GLY A 24 -6.01 -31.40 -41.64
C GLY A 24 -5.26 -32.68 -41.96
N GLY A 25 -4.84 -33.42 -40.92
CA GLY A 25 -4.73 -34.87 -41.00
C GLY A 25 -3.39 -35.52 -40.66
N GLN A 26 -3.36 -36.06 -39.43
CA GLN A 26 -2.81 -37.36 -39.02
C GLN A 26 -1.30 -37.58 -38.83
N GLY A 27 -0.94 -37.84 -37.55
CA GLY A 27 -0.42 -39.15 -37.15
C GLY A 27 1.10 -39.32 -37.08
N GLY A 28 1.65 -39.39 -35.87
CA GLY A 28 3.02 -39.85 -35.66
C GLY A 28 3.48 -39.68 -34.22
N GLN A 29 3.35 -40.74 -33.41
CA GLN A 29 4.09 -40.88 -32.15
C GLN A 29 5.59 -40.99 -32.46
N GLY A 30 6.40 -40.18 -31.80
CA GLY A 30 7.86 -40.26 -31.84
C GLY A 30 8.42 -39.86 -30.48
N GLY A 31 8.67 -40.87 -29.65
CA GLY A 31 9.38 -40.71 -28.38
C GLY A 31 10.86 -40.39 -28.64
N PHE A 32 11.41 -39.50 -27.82
CA PHE A 32 12.84 -39.21 -27.82
C PHE A 32 13.55 -40.22 -26.92
N ASP A 33 14.33 -41.09 -27.56
CA ASP A 33 15.29 -42.01 -26.97
C ASP A 33 16.55 -41.24 -26.52
N MET A 34 16.91 -41.36 -25.25
CA MET A 34 18.14 -40.82 -24.69
C MET A 34 18.96 -41.96 -24.06
N SER A 35 19.34 -42.94 -24.88
CA SER A 35 20.21 -44.05 -24.49
C SER A 35 21.65 -43.92 -25.04
N GLN A 36 22.41 -42.88 -24.65
CA GLN A 36 23.87 -42.85 -24.87
C GLN A 36 24.70 -42.09 -23.81
N PHE A 37 24.31 -42.11 -22.54
CA PHE A 37 25.25 -41.81 -21.45
C PHE A 37 25.11 -42.84 -20.33
N GLY A 38 25.95 -43.87 -20.40
CA GLY A 38 26.12 -44.86 -19.35
C GLY A 38 27.55 -44.86 -18.83
N GLY A 39 27.68 -44.79 -17.51
CA GLY A 39 28.87 -45.12 -16.72
C GLY A 39 29.03 -44.14 -15.56
N GLN A 40 29.05 -44.51 -14.28
CA GLN A 40 29.05 -45.78 -13.57
C GLN A 40 28.55 -45.49 -12.14
N GLY A 41 27.96 -46.49 -11.47
CA GLY A 41 27.80 -46.48 -10.01
C GLY A 41 26.37 -46.69 -9.52
N GLY A 42 25.82 -47.88 -9.76
CA GLY A 42 24.57 -48.30 -9.11
C GLY A 42 24.82 -48.80 -7.68
N MET A 43 23.85 -48.54 -6.80
CA MET A 43 23.41 -49.51 -5.79
C MET A 43 21.88 -49.37 -5.64
N ASN A 44 21.19 -50.38 -6.14
CA ASN A 44 19.80 -50.74 -5.88
C ASN A 44 19.66 -51.22 -4.42
N TRP A 45 18.52 -51.04 -3.76
CA TRP A 45 17.84 -52.14 -3.07
C TRP A 45 16.36 -51.82 -2.88
N GLY A 46 15.54 -52.77 -3.31
CA GLY A 46 14.09 -52.71 -3.28
C GLY A 46 13.49 -53.04 -1.92
N ASN A 47 12.23 -52.67 -1.86
CA ASN A 47 11.14 -53.08 -0.99
C ASN A 47 11.22 -54.55 -0.47
N PHE A 48 11.08 -54.74 0.85
CA PHE A 48 10.63 -55.98 1.49
C PHE A 48 9.81 -55.63 2.75
N GLY A 49 8.67 -56.31 2.90
CA GLY A 49 7.65 -56.02 3.89
C GLY A 49 7.82 -56.66 5.26
N ASP A 50 7.00 -56.13 6.18
CA ASP A 50 6.25 -56.74 7.29
C ASP A 50 6.85 -57.89 8.12
N ILE A 51 7.01 -57.65 9.44
CA ILE A 51 6.61 -58.51 10.58
C ILE A 51 7.03 -57.81 11.89
N GLY A 52 6.11 -57.75 12.87
CA GLY A 52 6.50 -57.90 14.28
C GLY A 52 6.09 -56.79 15.26
N ASN A 53 4.82 -56.82 15.65
CA ASN A 53 4.25 -56.17 16.83
C ASN A 53 4.95 -56.61 18.14
N THR A 54 5.35 -55.65 18.99
CA THR A 54 5.27 -55.82 20.46
C THR A 54 4.73 -54.55 21.11
N ASP A 55 3.51 -54.72 21.60
CA ASP A 55 2.71 -53.87 22.47
C ASP A 55 3.37 -53.67 23.84
N SER A 56 3.47 -52.41 24.26
CA SER A 56 3.30 -52.06 25.67
C SER A 56 2.50 -50.77 25.74
N GLY A 57 1.20 -50.96 25.97
CA GLY A 57 0.21 -49.91 26.01
C GLY A 57 0.39 -48.87 27.12
N GLN A 58 0.05 -47.64 26.74
CA GLN A 58 -0.59 -46.68 27.63
C GLN A 58 -1.60 -45.87 26.79
N GLN A 59 -2.86 -46.30 26.81
CA GLN A 59 -4.04 -45.44 26.55
C GLN A 59 -4.11 -44.42 27.71
N VAL A 60 -4.48 -43.14 27.62
CA VAL A 60 -5.41 -42.28 26.85
C VAL A 60 -5.09 -40.80 27.30
N PRO A 61 -5.70 -39.68 26.79
CA PRO A 61 -6.84 -39.56 25.90
C PRO A 61 -6.67 -38.66 24.67
N ASN A 62 -7.62 -38.84 23.77
CA ASN A 62 -7.95 -38.00 22.63
C ASN A 62 -8.68 -36.75 23.14
N ASP A 63 -7.99 -35.61 23.22
CA ASP A 63 -8.62 -34.30 23.38
C ASP A 63 -8.57 -33.58 22.04
N ASN A 64 -9.73 -33.65 21.38
CA ASN A 64 -10.17 -32.74 20.36
C ASN A 64 -10.46 -31.40 21.04
N ASP A 65 -9.44 -30.57 21.23
CA ASP A 65 -9.62 -29.16 21.59
C ASP A 65 -8.80 -28.29 20.66
N GLY A 66 -9.51 -27.32 20.08
CA GLY A 66 -8.99 -26.41 19.09
C GLY A 66 -7.94 -25.47 19.66
N ASN A 67 -7.29 -24.82 18.70
CA ASN A 67 -6.59 -23.55 18.87
C ASN A 67 -5.39 -23.58 19.83
N ASN A 68 -4.21 -23.86 19.29
CA ASN A 68 -3.01 -23.20 19.80
C ASN A 68 -1.95 -23.02 18.70
N SER A 69 -2.22 -22.12 17.76
CA SER A 69 -1.16 -21.21 17.34
C SER A 69 -1.40 -19.93 18.12
N SER A 70 -0.71 -19.77 19.24
CA SER A 70 -0.54 -18.44 19.84
C SER A 70 0.19 -17.58 18.81
N GLN A 71 -0.57 -16.99 17.89
CA GLN A 71 -0.14 -15.82 17.14
C GLN A 71 0.40 -14.87 18.19
N ASN A 72 1.69 -14.53 18.13
CA ASN A 72 2.22 -13.51 19.01
C ASN A 72 1.37 -12.27 18.78
N GLU A 73 0.49 -11.92 19.73
CA GLU A 73 -0.49 -10.82 19.61
C GLU A 73 0.18 -9.45 19.40
N ASN A 74 1.51 -9.41 19.42
CA ASN A 74 2.34 -8.25 19.19
C ASN A 74 3.09 -8.27 17.84
N MET A 75 2.94 -9.29 16.99
CA MET A 75 3.60 -9.33 15.68
C MET A 75 2.75 -8.60 14.63
N ILE A 76 3.38 -7.71 13.85
CA ILE A 76 2.75 -6.97 12.75
C ILE A 76 3.09 -7.68 11.44
N ARG A 77 2.10 -8.33 10.84
CA ARG A 77 2.23 -9.06 9.59
C ARG A 77 2.05 -8.13 8.40
N ILE A 78 3.10 -7.95 7.59
CA ILE A 78 3.07 -7.11 6.40
C ILE A 78 3.19 -8.01 5.18
N MET A 79 2.26 -7.90 4.21
CA MET A 79 2.36 -8.57 2.91
C MET A 79 2.79 -7.58 1.83
N PRO A 80 4.05 -7.62 1.38
CA PRO A 80 4.45 -7.01 0.11
C PRO A 80 3.82 -7.80 -1.05
N ALA A 81 2.94 -7.18 -1.82
CA ALA A 81 2.24 -7.81 -2.94
C ALA A 81 2.52 -7.07 -4.26
N GLY A 82 2.61 -7.79 -5.38
CA GLY A 82 2.81 -7.14 -6.66
C GLY A 82 3.42 -7.99 -7.76
N ASP A 83 4.07 -7.30 -8.69
CA ASP A 83 4.75 -7.90 -9.84
C ASP A 83 6.25 -8.12 -9.59
N SER A 84 7.08 -8.05 -10.66
CA SER A 84 8.53 -8.19 -10.63
C SER A 84 9.21 -7.15 -9.75
N ILE A 85 8.60 -5.97 -9.58
CA ILE A 85 9.14 -4.91 -8.72
C ILE A 85 9.10 -5.36 -7.26
N THR A 86 7.98 -5.92 -6.81
CA THR A 86 7.85 -6.52 -5.46
C THR A 86 8.67 -7.81 -5.34
N PHE A 87 8.74 -8.63 -6.39
CA PHE A 87 9.62 -9.81 -6.41
C PHE A 87 11.09 -9.41 -6.18
N GLY A 88 11.52 -8.24 -6.65
CA GLY A 88 12.91 -7.77 -6.52
C GLY A 88 13.78 -8.19 -7.70
N MET A 89 13.25 -8.08 -8.92
CA MET A 89 14.04 -8.27 -10.13
C MET A 89 15.02 -7.12 -10.32
N GLY A 90 16.23 -7.38 -10.80
CA GLY A 90 17.30 -6.38 -10.93
C GLY A 90 18.13 -6.16 -9.66
N ASP A 91 17.54 -6.34 -8.48
CA ASP A 91 18.26 -6.37 -7.20
C ASP A 91 17.54 -7.30 -6.21
N THR A 92 18.13 -8.46 -5.92
CA THR A 92 17.49 -9.51 -5.10
C THR A 92 17.00 -8.94 -3.76
N GLY A 93 15.75 -9.28 -3.41
CA GLY A 93 15.05 -8.74 -2.24
C GLY A 93 14.32 -7.41 -2.52
N GLY A 94 14.62 -6.73 -3.62
CA GLY A 94 13.98 -5.49 -4.05
C GLY A 94 13.93 -4.43 -2.96
N TYR A 95 12.80 -3.72 -2.87
CA TYR A 95 12.58 -2.75 -1.78
C TYR A 95 12.38 -3.42 -0.42
N ARG A 96 12.02 -4.72 -0.37
CA ARG A 96 11.62 -5.40 0.87
C ARG A 96 12.76 -5.46 1.87
N LYS A 97 13.98 -5.74 1.40
CA LYS A 97 15.19 -5.76 2.27
C LYS A 97 15.48 -4.40 2.91
N TYR A 98 15.26 -3.32 2.17
CA TYR A 98 15.44 -1.95 2.66
C TYR A 98 14.27 -1.53 3.57
N LEU A 99 13.04 -1.90 3.23
CA LEU A 99 11.86 -1.69 4.07
C LEU A 99 12.05 -2.30 5.45
N ASP A 100 12.41 -3.59 5.53
CA ASP A 100 12.67 -4.26 6.80
C ASP A 100 13.81 -3.60 7.58
N TYR A 101 14.92 -3.29 6.91
CA TYR A 101 16.04 -2.55 7.52
C TYR A 101 15.57 -1.22 8.14
N PHE A 102 14.85 -0.39 7.40
CA PHE A 102 14.40 0.92 7.87
C PHE A 102 13.30 0.83 8.95
N LEU A 103 12.44 -0.19 8.91
CA LEU A 103 11.48 -0.45 9.98
C LEU A 103 12.20 -0.83 11.29
N LYS A 104 13.24 -1.67 11.22
CA LYS A 104 14.09 -1.98 12.38
C LYS A 104 14.81 -0.76 12.92
N GLU A 105 15.34 0.11 12.05
CA GLU A 105 15.94 1.38 12.48
C GLU A 105 14.94 2.30 13.19
N LYS A 106 13.66 2.25 12.81
CA LYS A 106 12.57 2.98 13.48
C LYS A 106 12.09 2.31 14.78
N GLY A 107 12.66 1.16 15.16
CA GLY A 107 12.36 0.46 16.41
C GLY A 107 11.33 -0.67 16.28
N TYR A 108 10.84 -0.97 15.08
CA TYR A 108 9.92 -2.08 14.84
C TYR A 108 10.70 -3.40 14.76
N ASN A 109 10.80 -4.10 15.88
CA ASN A 109 11.46 -5.42 15.98
C ASN A 109 10.49 -6.60 15.94
N ASN A 110 9.20 -6.30 15.75
CA ASN A 110 8.06 -7.20 15.78
C ASN A 110 7.33 -7.20 14.43
N ILE A 111 8.08 -7.09 13.33
CA ILE A 111 7.55 -7.21 11.96
C ILE A 111 7.77 -8.64 11.48
N ASP A 112 6.77 -9.17 10.79
CA ASP A 112 6.81 -10.44 10.05
C ASP A 112 6.35 -10.15 8.62
N PHE A 113 7.21 -10.38 7.62
CA PHE A 113 6.73 -10.34 6.25
C PHE A 113 6.04 -11.65 5.92
N VAL A 114 4.88 -11.55 5.27
CA VAL A 114 4.05 -12.71 5.00
C VAL A 114 3.69 -12.80 3.52
N GLY A 115 3.61 -14.02 3.03
CA GLY A 115 3.28 -14.31 1.65
C GLY A 115 3.73 -15.72 1.24
N PRO A 116 3.25 -16.22 0.10
CA PRO A 116 3.53 -17.58 -0.34
C PRO A 116 4.93 -17.76 -0.98
N GLU A 117 5.64 -16.67 -1.26
CA GLU A 117 6.97 -16.67 -1.87
C GLU A 117 8.02 -16.18 -0.86
N GLY A 118 9.28 -16.51 -1.10
CA GLY A 118 10.41 -16.13 -0.23
C GLY A 118 11.03 -17.31 0.52
N LYS A 119 11.94 -17.00 1.44
CA LYS A 119 12.71 -17.99 2.22
C LYS A 119 12.69 -17.75 3.74
N ASN A 120 11.74 -16.96 4.25
CA ASN A 120 11.65 -16.45 5.63
C ASN A 120 12.81 -15.55 6.09
N ALA A 121 14.03 -15.77 5.59
CA ALA A 121 15.17 -14.93 5.89
C ALA A 121 16.17 -14.93 4.74
N ALA A 122 16.76 -13.77 4.49
CA ALA A 122 17.89 -13.59 3.58
C ALA A 122 18.82 -12.50 4.12
N THR A 123 19.99 -12.39 3.51
CA THR A 123 21.02 -11.42 3.91
C THR A 123 21.51 -10.61 2.73
N PHE A 124 21.83 -9.34 2.96
CA PHE A 124 22.49 -8.48 1.98
C PHE A 124 23.55 -7.62 2.66
N ASN A 125 24.52 -7.14 1.88
CA ASN A 125 25.52 -6.20 2.38
C ASN A 125 25.00 -4.77 2.20
N TYR A 126 24.97 -4.01 3.28
CA TYR A 126 24.56 -2.61 3.27
C TYR A 126 25.46 -1.80 4.19
N ASN A 127 26.01 -0.69 3.69
CA ASN A 127 26.95 0.18 4.42
C ASN A 127 28.09 -0.60 5.10
N GLY A 128 28.63 -1.60 4.39
CA GLY A 128 29.75 -2.43 4.87
C GLY A 128 29.39 -3.48 5.93
N LYS A 129 28.10 -3.70 6.20
CA LYS A 129 27.60 -4.68 7.17
C LYS A 129 26.68 -5.70 6.51
N SER A 130 26.73 -6.94 7.00
CA SER A 130 25.73 -7.95 6.65
C SER A 130 24.44 -7.65 7.42
N VAL A 131 23.34 -7.42 6.69
CA VAL A 131 22.01 -7.16 7.22
C VAL A 131 21.12 -8.36 6.90
N THR A 132 20.46 -8.90 7.91
CA THR A 132 19.44 -9.94 7.75
C THR A 132 18.05 -9.32 7.65
N TYR A 133 17.28 -9.79 6.69
CA TYR A 133 15.91 -9.35 6.48
C TYR A 133 14.94 -10.52 6.26
N ASP A 134 13.66 -10.30 6.53
CA ASP A 134 12.60 -11.23 6.17
C ASP A 134 12.32 -11.18 4.67
N ASP A 135 12.44 -12.32 3.99
CA ASP A 135 12.33 -12.41 2.53
C ASP A 135 10.95 -12.84 2.04
N ASN A 136 9.95 -12.99 2.91
CA ASN A 136 8.62 -13.42 2.50
C ASN A 136 7.85 -12.34 1.74
N HIS A 137 7.07 -12.75 0.73
CA HIS A 137 6.29 -11.84 -0.11
C HIS A 137 5.23 -12.54 -0.96
N ALA A 138 4.39 -11.73 -1.63
CA ALA A 138 3.43 -12.14 -2.64
C ALA A 138 3.69 -11.39 -3.98
N GLY A 139 4.95 -11.38 -4.41
CA GLY A 139 5.42 -10.72 -5.62
C GLY A 139 5.71 -11.72 -6.74
N TYR A 140 5.25 -11.46 -7.96
CA TYR A 140 5.34 -12.41 -9.07
C TYR A 140 5.83 -11.73 -10.35
N SER A 141 6.98 -12.16 -10.87
CA SER A 141 7.56 -11.54 -12.06
C SER A 141 6.72 -11.77 -13.32
N GLY A 142 6.47 -10.70 -14.09
CA GLY A 142 5.70 -10.75 -15.33
C GLY A 142 4.18 -10.84 -15.14
N TYR A 143 3.66 -10.48 -13.97
CA TYR A 143 2.24 -10.53 -13.67
C TYR A 143 1.57 -9.17 -13.91
N THR A 144 0.44 -9.19 -14.60
CA THR A 144 -0.51 -8.09 -14.67
C THR A 144 -1.52 -8.19 -13.53
N ILE A 145 -2.38 -7.18 -13.36
CA ILE A 145 -3.44 -7.19 -12.33
C ILE A 145 -4.33 -8.43 -12.49
N LYS A 146 -4.85 -8.62 -13.71
CA LYS A 146 -5.56 -9.81 -14.17
C LYS A 146 -4.93 -10.33 -15.46
N GLN A 147 -5.24 -11.58 -15.82
CA GLN A 147 -4.66 -12.29 -16.97
C GLN A 147 -4.69 -11.44 -18.25
N ASN A 148 -3.51 -11.26 -18.84
CA ASN A 148 -3.32 -10.68 -20.17
C ASN A 148 -2.43 -11.59 -21.02
N SER A 149 -2.52 -11.52 -22.35
CA SER A 149 -1.77 -12.41 -23.24
C SER A 149 -0.25 -12.32 -22.97
N GLY A 150 0.37 -13.46 -22.65
CA GLY A 150 1.81 -13.54 -22.37
C GLY A 150 2.24 -13.14 -20.95
N PHE A 151 1.31 -12.74 -20.09
CA PHE A 151 1.58 -12.34 -18.70
C PHE A 151 0.85 -13.23 -17.69
N GLY A 152 1.33 -13.28 -16.45
CA GLY A 152 0.60 -13.91 -15.35
C GLY A 152 -0.49 -12.99 -14.77
N SER A 153 -1.27 -13.49 -13.82
CA SER A 153 -2.38 -12.77 -13.18
C SER A 153 -2.20 -12.75 -11.67
N LEU A 154 -1.96 -11.57 -11.08
CA LEU A 154 -1.81 -11.43 -9.63
C LEU A 154 -3.10 -11.85 -8.92
N TYR A 155 -4.25 -11.40 -9.45
CA TYR A 155 -5.57 -11.79 -8.96
C TYR A 155 -5.75 -13.31 -8.90
N ASP A 156 -5.44 -14.03 -9.97
CA ASP A 156 -5.70 -15.46 -10.04
C ASP A 156 -4.72 -16.27 -9.18
N VAL A 157 -3.43 -15.91 -9.15
CA VAL A 157 -2.45 -16.66 -8.35
C VAL A 157 -2.69 -16.49 -6.85
N LEU A 158 -3.07 -15.28 -6.40
CA LEU A 158 -3.40 -15.06 -4.99
C LEU A 158 -4.64 -15.86 -4.58
N LYS A 159 -5.63 -16.02 -5.47
CA LYS A 159 -6.81 -16.86 -5.25
C LYS A 159 -6.46 -18.34 -5.25
N GLN A 160 -5.71 -18.79 -6.25
CA GLN A 160 -5.30 -20.19 -6.39
C GLN A 160 -4.53 -20.67 -5.15
N LYS A 161 -3.65 -19.82 -4.61
CA LYS A 161 -2.86 -20.12 -3.42
C LYS A 161 -3.60 -19.83 -2.11
N ASN A 162 -4.81 -19.25 -2.14
CA ASN A 162 -5.49 -18.73 -0.97
C ASN A 162 -4.57 -17.84 -0.11
N ALA A 163 -3.73 -17.05 -0.77
CA ALA A 163 -2.51 -16.46 -0.19
C ALA A 163 -2.83 -15.46 0.93
N ILE A 164 -3.83 -14.59 0.71
CA ILE A 164 -4.20 -13.52 1.64
C ILE A 164 -4.73 -14.12 2.95
N LYS A 165 -5.65 -15.08 2.85
CA LYS A 165 -6.25 -15.74 4.01
C LYS A 165 -5.25 -16.58 4.80
N GLN A 166 -4.33 -17.27 4.12
CA GLN A 166 -3.29 -18.05 4.78
C GLN A 166 -2.26 -17.17 5.48
N ALA A 167 -1.89 -16.04 4.87
CA ALA A 167 -0.92 -15.11 5.42
C ALA A 167 -1.49 -14.24 6.55
N ASN A 168 -2.81 -14.01 6.56
CA ASN A 168 -3.51 -13.21 7.56
C ASN A 168 -2.81 -11.85 7.85
N PRO A 169 -2.60 -10.99 6.83
CA PRO A 169 -1.80 -9.77 6.97
C PRO A 169 -2.55 -8.67 7.73
N ASP A 170 -1.83 -7.89 8.53
CA ASP A 170 -2.33 -6.66 9.16
C ASP A 170 -2.16 -5.45 8.22
N ILE A 171 -1.15 -5.51 7.36
CA ILE A 171 -0.84 -4.48 6.36
C ILE A 171 -0.54 -5.17 5.02
N VAL A 172 -1.09 -4.67 3.92
CA VAL A 172 -0.72 -5.05 2.56
C VAL A 172 -0.13 -3.86 1.83
N LEU A 173 1.02 -4.04 1.18
CA LEU A 173 1.68 -3.04 0.34
C LEU A 173 1.60 -3.50 -1.11
N LEU A 174 0.70 -2.90 -1.90
CA LEU A 174 0.43 -3.32 -3.28
C LEU A 174 1.09 -2.40 -4.30
N ILE A 175 1.98 -2.96 -5.12
CA ILE A 175 2.51 -2.34 -6.34
C ILE A 175 2.20 -3.26 -7.52
N ILE A 176 1.29 -2.87 -8.42
CA ILE A 176 0.90 -3.67 -9.58
C ILE A 176 0.47 -2.76 -10.74
N GLY A 177 0.57 -3.27 -11.96
CA GLY A 177 0.18 -2.54 -13.18
C GLY A 177 1.34 -2.24 -14.12
N THR A 178 2.59 -2.48 -13.71
CA THR A 178 3.78 -2.23 -14.54
C THR A 178 3.70 -3.02 -15.84
N ASN A 179 3.37 -4.31 -15.74
CA ASN A 179 3.22 -5.18 -16.91
C ASN A 179 2.00 -4.84 -17.75
N ASP A 180 0.94 -4.29 -17.14
CA ASP A 180 -0.24 -3.83 -17.86
C ASP A 180 0.12 -2.64 -18.76
N MET A 181 0.84 -1.68 -18.19
CA MET A 181 1.32 -0.51 -18.91
C MET A 181 2.36 -0.93 -19.93
N ASN A 182 3.33 -1.78 -19.60
CA ASN A 182 4.31 -2.28 -20.59
C ASN A 182 3.65 -3.11 -21.72
N GLY A 183 2.57 -3.83 -21.42
CA GLY A 183 1.72 -4.51 -22.39
C GLY A 183 0.81 -3.58 -23.20
N ASN A 184 0.90 -2.26 -22.98
CA ASN A 184 0.06 -1.24 -23.60
C ASN A 184 -1.44 -1.47 -23.42
N ARG A 185 -1.85 -1.97 -22.25
CA ARG A 185 -3.28 -2.12 -21.91
C ARG A 185 -3.91 -0.74 -21.71
N ALA A 186 -5.20 -0.65 -22.02
CA ALA A 186 -5.97 0.57 -21.77
C ALA A 186 -6.12 0.82 -20.27
N THR A 187 -5.81 2.04 -19.83
CA THR A 187 -5.88 2.45 -18.41
C THR A 187 -7.25 2.19 -17.78
N SER A 188 -8.34 2.37 -18.53
CA SER A 188 -9.70 2.11 -18.03
C SER A 188 -9.97 0.63 -17.72
N ALA A 189 -9.40 -0.29 -18.50
CA ALA A 189 -9.49 -1.72 -18.22
C ALA A 189 -8.67 -2.09 -16.98
N CYS A 190 -7.47 -1.52 -16.85
CA CYS A 190 -6.62 -1.72 -15.67
C CYS A 190 -7.24 -1.11 -14.41
N GLU A 191 -7.95 0.02 -14.51
CA GLU A 191 -8.71 0.61 -13.41
C GLU A 191 -9.78 -0.36 -12.90
N GLN A 192 -10.54 -0.99 -13.79
CA GLN A 192 -11.54 -1.98 -13.40
C GLN A 192 -10.90 -3.22 -12.78
N ASP A 193 -9.81 -3.73 -13.37
CA ASP A 193 -9.09 -4.88 -12.82
C ASP A 193 -8.54 -4.56 -11.42
N LEU A 194 -8.07 -3.33 -11.19
CA LEU A 194 -7.58 -2.88 -9.88
C LEU A 194 -8.69 -2.86 -8.84
N ARG A 195 -9.90 -2.40 -9.19
CA ARG A 195 -11.08 -2.45 -8.31
C ARG A 195 -11.39 -3.88 -7.90
N ASP A 196 -11.45 -4.79 -8.88
CA ASP A 196 -11.74 -6.20 -8.60
C ASP A 196 -10.67 -6.84 -7.70
N LEU A 197 -9.40 -6.45 -7.87
CA LEU A 197 -8.30 -6.89 -7.01
C LEU A 197 -8.42 -6.33 -5.59
N ILE A 198 -8.73 -5.04 -5.43
CA ILE A 198 -8.96 -4.41 -4.13
C ILE A 198 -10.14 -5.08 -3.41
N ASP A 199 -11.25 -5.33 -4.12
CA ASP A 199 -12.41 -6.03 -3.56
C ASP A 199 -12.04 -7.42 -3.05
N TYR A 200 -11.21 -8.15 -3.80
CA TYR A 200 -10.71 -9.45 -3.35
C TYR A 200 -9.81 -9.36 -2.11
N PHE A 201 -8.90 -8.39 -2.05
CA PHE A 201 -8.12 -8.13 -0.84
C PHE A 201 -9.04 -7.84 0.36
N LEU A 202 -9.96 -6.89 0.22
CA LEU A 202 -10.87 -6.49 1.31
C LEU A 202 -11.78 -7.64 1.77
N ALA A 203 -12.08 -8.61 0.91
CA ALA A 203 -12.88 -9.77 1.25
C ALA A 203 -12.11 -10.84 2.05
N GLU A 204 -10.80 -10.99 1.82
CA GLU A 204 -10.00 -12.08 2.41
C GLU A 204 -9.04 -11.62 3.52
N MET A 205 -8.71 -10.34 3.62
CA MET A 205 -7.91 -9.78 4.71
C MET A 205 -8.73 -9.69 6.02
N PRO A 206 -8.06 -9.66 7.19
CA PRO A 206 -8.69 -9.24 8.43
C PRO A 206 -9.42 -7.89 8.29
N SER A 207 -10.57 -7.75 8.94
CA SER A 207 -11.42 -6.56 8.80
C SER A 207 -10.77 -5.26 9.30
N ASP A 208 -9.77 -5.37 10.16
CA ASP A 208 -8.97 -4.28 10.72
C ASP A 208 -7.62 -4.08 10.00
N ALA A 209 -7.29 -4.92 9.02
CA ALA A 209 -6.11 -4.77 8.19
C ALA A 209 -6.18 -3.51 7.30
N MET A 210 -5.03 -3.00 6.87
CA MET A 210 -4.92 -1.87 5.96
C MET A 210 -4.29 -2.26 4.63
N LEU A 211 -4.93 -1.91 3.52
CA LEU A 211 -4.39 -2.06 2.18
C LEU A 211 -3.84 -0.71 1.66
N PHE A 212 -2.54 -0.64 1.45
CA PHE A 212 -1.91 0.46 0.73
C PHE A 212 -1.81 0.12 -0.76
N VAL A 213 -2.47 0.92 -1.60
CA VAL A 213 -2.44 0.76 -3.05
C VAL A 213 -1.55 1.85 -3.63
N SER A 214 -0.46 1.43 -4.28
CA SER A 214 0.57 2.35 -4.75
C SER A 214 0.56 2.59 -6.24
N THR A 215 0.99 3.79 -6.64
CA THR A 215 1.51 4.08 -7.98
C THR A 215 2.62 3.08 -8.39
N ILE A 216 2.99 3.08 -9.67
CA ILE A 216 4.13 2.33 -10.20
C ILE A 216 5.29 3.28 -10.60
N PRO A 217 6.55 2.80 -10.56
CA PRO A 217 7.69 3.52 -11.12
C PRO A 217 7.51 3.91 -12.59
N GLU A 218 8.38 4.81 -13.06
CA GLU A 218 8.45 5.15 -14.47
C GLU A 218 8.81 3.92 -15.33
N LEU A 219 8.38 3.92 -16.59
CA LEU A 219 8.83 2.96 -17.60
C LEU A 219 9.70 3.69 -18.63
N GLY A 220 10.98 3.33 -18.65
CA GLY A 220 11.96 3.89 -19.56
C GLY A 220 12.19 3.04 -20.81
N GLY A 221 13.04 3.53 -21.71
CA GLY A 221 13.70 2.69 -22.70
C GLY A 221 14.71 1.76 -22.01
N GLY A 222 14.89 0.55 -22.54
CA GLY A 222 15.84 -0.42 -21.98
C GLY A 222 15.62 -1.83 -22.50
N MET A 223 16.25 -2.82 -21.87
CA MET A 223 16.17 -4.22 -22.30
C MET A 223 14.75 -4.78 -22.21
N PHE A 224 13.98 -4.33 -21.22
CA PHE A 224 12.60 -4.79 -20.99
C PHE A 224 11.57 -3.68 -21.12
N GLY A 225 12.02 -2.43 -21.29
CA GLY A 225 11.17 -1.26 -21.42
C GLY A 225 10.77 -1.00 -22.88
N GLY A 226 9.52 -0.59 -23.09
CA GLY A 226 8.96 -0.32 -24.42
C GLY A 226 9.24 1.07 -24.99
N GLY A 227 10.18 1.84 -24.43
CA GLY A 227 10.40 3.25 -24.76
C GLY A 227 9.72 4.19 -23.77
N ASP A 228 9.59 5.47 -24.12
CA ASP A 228 8.95 6.47 -23.26
C ASP A 228 7.45 6.19 -23.12
N ARG A 229 7.02 5.91 -21.88
CA ARG A 229 5.62 5.69 -21.50
C ARG A 229 5.15 6.66 -20.42
N SER A 230 5.87 7.76 -20.21
CA SER A 230 5.62 8.69 -19.09
C SER A 230 4.16 9.17 -19.02
N ALA A 231 3.53 9.46 -20.17
CA ALA A 231 2.12 9.86 -20.20
C ALA A 231 1.17 8.72 -19.77
N GLN A 232 1.41 7.50 -20.25
CA GLN A 232 0.62 6.32 -19.88
C GLN A 232 0.81 5.98 -18.39
N ILE A 233 2.03 6.09 -17.88
CA ILE A 233 2.32 5.91 -16.45
C ILE A 233 1.65 6.99 -15.60
N ALA A 234 1.66 8.25 -16.04
CA ALA A 234 0.96 9.34 -15.36
C ALA A 234 -0.56 9.07 -15.31
N ASP A 235 -1.16 8.67 -16.43
CA ASP A 235 -2.59 8.34 -16.50
C ASP A 235 -2.96 7.17 -15.57
N TYR A 236 -2.15 6.10 -15.57
CA TYR A 236 -2.37 4.96 -14.69
C TYR A 236 -2.16 5.30 -13.22
N ASN A 237 -1.12 6.05 -12.87
CA ASN A 237 -0.87 6.49 -11.51
C ASN A 237 -1.99 7.42 -11.00
N ALA A 238 -2.57 8.26 -11.87
CA ALA A 238 -3.77 9.02 -11.56
C ALA A 238 -4.99 8.13 -11.31
N ALA A 239 -5.18 7.07 -12.10
CA ALA A 239 -6.23 6.09 -11.90
C ALA A 239 -6.07 5.33 -10.56
N VAL A 240 -4.85 4.92 -10.21
CA VAL A 240 -4.55 4.29 -8.91
C VAL A 240 -4.95 5.21 -7.76
N LYS A 241 -4.53 6.48 -7.80
CA LYS A 241 -4.90 7.47 -6.78
C LYS A 241 -6.41 7.66 -6.67
N LYS A 242 -7.08 7.79 -7.81
CA LYS A 242 -8.54 7.90 -7.89
C LYS A 242 -9.23 6.72 -7.22
N VAL A 243 -8.88 5.49 -7.62
CA VAL A 243 -9.50 4.27 -7.09
C VAL A 243 -9.27 4.16 -5.58
N ALA A 244 -8.03 4.27 -5.11
CA ALA A 244 -7.72 4.16 -3.69
C ALA A 244 -8.50 5.19 -2.85
N ASN A 245 -8.60 6.43 -3.32
CA ASN A 245 -9.36 7.48 -2.64
C ASN A 245 -10.87 7.25 -2.64
N GLU A 246 -11.44 6.67 -3.70
CA GLU A 246 -12.86 6.29 -3.74
C GLU A 246 -13.17 5.17 -2.73
N TYR A 247 -12.29 4.18 -2.57
CA TYR A 247 -12.47 3.16 -1.54
C TYR A 247 -12.37 3.76 -0.14
N ASN A 248 -11.37 4.61 0.10
CA ASN A 248 -11.16 5.28 1.39
C ASN A 248 -12.37 6.16 1.77
N SER A 249 -12.85 7.00 0.85
CA SER A 249 -13.99 7.90 1.09
C SER A 249 -15.30 7.15 1.34
N ASN A 250 -15.41 5.90 0.88
CA ASN A 250 -16.49 4.98 1.20
C ASN A 250 -16.25 4.18 2.49
N GLY A 251 -15.31 4.61 3.34
CA GLY A 251 -15.03 4.02 4.65
C GLY A 251 -14.29 2.68 4.61
N LYS A 252 -13.72 2.30 3.47
CA LYS A 252 -12.89 1.08 3.37
C LYS A 252 -11.47 1.37 3.84
N ARG A 253 -10.81 0.35 4.39
CA ARG A 253 -9.42 0.41 4.85
C ARG A 253 -8.44 0.26 3.68
N VAL A 254 -8.54 1.22 2.76
CA VAL A 254 -7.69 1.34 1.57
C VAL A 254 -7.08 2.73 1.60
N THR A 255 -5.77 2.82 1.49
CA THR A 255 -5.04 4.11 1.48
C THR A 255 -4.15 4.19 0.25
N PHE A 256 -4.13 5.36 -0.38
CA PHE A 256 -3.24 5.63 -1.50
C PHE A 256 -1.79 5.78 -1.02
N ALA A 257 -0.86 5.21 -1.79
CA ALA A 257 0.58 5.45 -1.66
C ALA A 257 1.17 5.88 -3.00
N ASP A 258 2.22 6.70 -2.96
CA ASP A 258 2.88 7.27 -4.14
C ASP A 258 4.36 6.90 -4.20
N ILE A 259 4.64 5.62 -4.46
CA ILE A 259 6.01 5.12 -4.62
C ILE A 259 6.72 5.79 -5.82
N HIS A 260 5.98 6.22 -6.84
CA HIS A 260 6.54 6.88 -8.02
C HIS A 260 7.29 8.15 -7.62
N SER A 261 6.70 8.95 -6.74
CA SER A 261 7.28 10.23 -6.29
C SER A 261 8.61 10.11 -5.55
N CYS A 262 8.94 8.94 -4.99
CA CYS A 262 10.20 8.74 -4.28
C CYS A 262 11.38 8.45 -5.22
N LEU A 263 11.12 8.24 -6.51
CA LEU A 263 12.11 7.88 -7.52
C LEU A 263 12.48 9.09 -8.40
N ASN A 264 13.71 9.07 -8.90
CA ASN A 264 14.22 10.01 -9.90
C ASN A 264 13.96 9.48 -11.32
N GLY A 265 12.68 9.22 -11.62
CA GLY A 265 12.23 8.70 -12.92
C GLY A 265 13.04 7.50 -13.40
N THR A 266 13.48 7.55 -14.66
CA THR A 266 14.24 6.47 -15.30
C THR A 266 15.69 6.34 -14.80
N ALA A 267 16.24 7.34 -14.10
CA ALA A 267 17.61 7.27 -13.56
C ALA A 267 17.74 6.27 -12.41
N ASP A 268 16.64 5.94 -11.74
CA ASP A 268 16.58 4.92 -10.71
C ASP A 268 16.21 3.54 -11.26
N LEU A 269 16.16 3.35 -12.58
CA LEU A 269 15.92 2.06 -13.23
C LEU A 269 17.22 1.41 -13.68
N GLY A 270 17.29 0.08 -13.65
CA GLY A 270 18.43 -0.70 -14.12
C GLY A 270 18.33 -1.15 -15.58
N ASP A 271 17.11 -1.45 -16.05
CA ASP A 271 16.86 -2.08 -17.36
C ASP A 271 15.68 -1.47 -18.14
N GLY A 272 15.21 -0.31 -17.69
CA GLY A 272 14.05 0.41 -18.23
C GLY A 272 12.72 0.03 -17.58
N VAL A 273 12.67 -0.99 -16.71
CA VAL A 273 11.45 -1.39 -15.99
C VAL A 273 11.71 -1.51 -14.48
N HIS A 274 12.77 -2.21 -14.11
CA HIS A 274 13.05 -2.54 -12.72
C HIS A 274 13.92 -1.47 -12.07
N PRO A 275 13.60 -1.05 -10.83
CA PRO A 275 14.49 -0.20 -10.06
C PRO A 275 15.88 -0.82 -9.92
N ASN A 276 16.91 0.02 -9.94
CA ASN A 276 18.25 -0.38 -9.52
C ASN A 276 18.35 -0.36 -7.99
N ALA A 277 19.51 -0.72 -7.43
CA ALA A 277 19.70 -0.78 -5.98
C ALA A 277 19.35 0.53 -5.25
N ALA A 278 19.70 1.69 -5.83
CA ALA A 278 19.39 3.00 -5.25
C ALA A 278 17.89 3.33 -5.35
N GLY A 279 17.24 2.95 -6.45
CA GLY A 279 15.78 3.05 -6.59
C GLY A 279 15.06 2.21 -5.56
N TYR A 280 15.44 0.93 -5.40
CA TYR A 280 14.85 0.05 -4.41
C TYR A 280 15.08 0.51 -2.96
N GLU A 281 16.23 1.12 -2.67
CA GLU A 281 16.50 1.73 -1.36
C GLU A 281 15.53 2.86 -1.05
N LYS A 282 15.33 3.80 -2.00
CA LYS A 282 14.35 4.90 -1.88
C LYS A 282 12.94 4.37 -1.63
N MET A 283 12.54 3.35 -2.40
CA MET A 283 11.24 2.70 -2.25
C MET A 283 11.07 2.04 -0.88
N GLY A 284 12.10 1.34 -0.39
CA GLY A 284 12.06 0.71 0.92
C GLY A 284 11.93 1.74 2.04
N LYS A 285 12.67 2.86 1.94
CA LYS A 285 12.55 3.97 2.89
C LYS A 285 11.14 4.60 2.85
N TYR A 286 10.62 4.86 1.66
CA TYR A 286 9.28 5.40 1.49
C TYR A 286 8.23 4.52 2.18
N TRP A 287 8.25 3.21 1.92
CA TRP A 287 7.33 2.29 2.56
C TRP A 287 7.50 2.23 4.08
N ALA A 288 8.74 2.30 4.58
CA ALA A 288 9.00 2.32 6.02
C ALA A 288 8.40 3.57 6.68
N ASP A 289 8.47 4.73 6.01
CA ASP A 289 7.85 5.97 6.49
C ASP A 289 6.32 5.88 6.48
N VAL A 290 5.72 5.32 5.42
CA VAL A 290 4.26 5.09 5.33
C VAL A 290 3.76 4.15 6.44
N VAL A 291 4.44 3.01 6.62
CA VAL A 291 4.08 2.03 7.65
C VAL A 291 4.26 2.63 9.05
N ASP A 292 5.34 3.36 9.29
CA ASP A 292 5.60 4.03 10.57
C ASP A 292 4.52 5.07 10.91
N GLU A 293 4.12 5.89 9.95
CA GLU A 293 3.02 6.85 10.13
C GLU A 293 1.69 6.14 10.43
N TYR A 294 1.39 5.06 9.69
CA TYR A 294 0.21 4.26 9.92
C TYR A 294 0.22 3.64 11.33
N LEU A 295 1.30 3.01 11.76
CA LEU A 295 1.38 2.36 13.07
C LEU A 295 1.32 3.37 14.23
N LYS A 296 1.89 4.57 14.06
CA LYS A 296 1.78 5.66 15.05
C LYS A 296 0.36 6.20 15.17
N SER A 297 -0.38 6.29 14.05
CA SER A 297 -1.74 6.81 14.02
C SER A 297 -2.82 5.75 14.33
N SER A 298 -2.51 4.47 14.12
CA SER A 298 -3.40 3.32 14.33
C SER A 298 -3.25 2.65 15.69
N LYS A 299 -2.26 3.05 16.51
CA LYS A 299 -2.11 2.53 17.87
C LYS A 299 -3.46 2.64 18.61
N PRO A 300 -4.00 1.52 19.15
CA PRO A 300 -5.20 1.58 19.96
C PRO A 300 -4.95 2.54 21.12
N ALA A 301 -5.91 3.43 21.38
CA ALA A 301 -6.11 3.86 22.75
C ALA A 301 -6.15 2.57 23.58
N VAL A 302 -5.25 2.42 24.55
CA VAL A 302 -5.41 1.41 25.58
C VAL A 302 -6.76 1.74 26.21
N THR A 303 -7.80 0.99 25.81
CA THR A 303 -9.05 0.97 26.54
C THR A 303 -8.74 0.27 27.84
N THR A 304 -8.17 1.02 28.79
CA THR A 304 -8.29 0.65 30.20
C THR A 304 -9.78 0.64 30.44
N THR A 305 -10.38 -0.55 30.45
CA THR A 305 -11.70 -0.75 31.02
C THR A 305 -11.59 -0.42 32.50
N THR A 306 -11.70 0.87 32.84
CA THR A 306 -11.99 1.28 34.21
C THR A 306 -13.40 0.77 34.47
N THR A 307 -13.51 -0.34 35.19
CA THR A 307 -14.75 -0.77 35.80
C THR A 307 -15.19 0.33 36.76
N THR A 308 -16.04 1.25 36.29
CA THR A 308 -16.72 2.20 37.16
C THR A 308 -17.74 1.42 37.97
N THR A 309 -17.35 0.99 39.18
CA THR A 309 -18.30 0.55 40.19
C THR A 309 -19.19 1.75 40.56
N THR A 310 -20.43 1.75 40.08
CA THR A 310 -21.47 2.70 40.49
C THR A 310 -21.72 2.53 41.99
N THR A 311 -21.13 3.38 42.81
CA THR A 311 -21.52 3.53 44.22
C THR A 311 -22.52 4.67 44.30
N THR A 312 -23.79 4.30 44.45
CA THR A 312 -24.90 5.22 44.69
C THR A 312 -24.66 5.95 46.01
N THR A 313 -24.32 7.23 45.95
CA THR A 313 -24.29 8.13 47.12
C THR A 313 -25.56 8.96 47.14
N THR A 314 -26.40 8.74 48.15
CA THR A 314 -27.61 9.51 48.41
C THR A 314 -27.24 10.89 48.96
N THR A 315 -27.48 11.96 48.20
CA THR A 315 -27.33 13.34 48.69
C THR A 315 -28.67 13.82 49.26
N THR A 316 -28.69 14.08 50.56
CA THR A 316 -29.80 14.72 51.29
C THR A 316 -29.79 16.22 51.03
N THR A 317 -30.88 16.75 50.47
CA THR A 317 -31.11 18.19 50.28
C THR A 317 -31.57 18.84 51.60
N THR A 318 -30.79 19.79 52.13
CA THR A 318 -31.20 20.66 53.25
C THR A 318 -31.60 22.03 52.70
N THR A 319 -32.88 22.36 52.86
CA THR A 319 -33.47 23.67 52.53
C THR A 319 -33.07 24.69 53.60
N THR A 320 -32.44 25.81 53.20
CA THR A 320 -32.32 27.01 54.05
C THR A 320 -32.96 28.20 53.34
N THR A 321 -33.96 28.77 54.00
CA THR A 321 -34.75 29.93 53.60
C THR A 321 -34.06 31.21 54.07
N THR A 322 -33.79 32.17 53.18
CA THR A 322 -33.54 33.56 53.58
C THR A 322 -34.23 34.55 52.64
N THR A 323 -34.82 35.54 53.28
CA THR A 323 -35.83 36.51 52.85
C THR A 323 -35.35 37.62 51.90
N SER A 324 -36.32 38.10 51.13
CA SER A 324 -36.29 39.16 50.12
C SER A 324 -36.04 40.57 50.66
N SER A 325 -35.23 41.36 49.94
CA SER A 325 -35.46 42.79 49.70
C SER A 325 -34.77 43.28 48.42
N LYS A 326 -35.58 43.60 47.40
CA LYS A 326 -35.33 44.37 46.16
C LYS A 326 -35.11 45.88 46.51
N PRO A 327 -34.50 46.81 45.70
CA PRO A 327 -34.07 46.77 44.27
C PRO A 327 -32.66 47.33 43.94
N ALA A 328 -32.07 46.91 42.81
CA ALA A 328 -31.53 47.78 41.75
C ALA A 328 -31.10 46.90 40.57
N ASP A 329 -31.60 47.23 39.38
CA ASP A 329 -31.27 46.60 38.11
C ASP A 329 -29.83 47.00 37.74
N THR A 330 -28.91 46.03 37.63
CA THR A 330 -27.60 46.25 37.02
C THR A 330 -27.17 44.95 36.36
N THR A 331 -27.59 44.81 35.10
CA THR A 331 -27.09 43.81 34.15
C THR A 331 -25.59 43.98 34.01
N THR A 332 -24.80 43.11 34.66
CA THR A 332 -23.37 42.97 34.34
C THR A 332 -23.26 41.89 33.27
N THR A 333 -23.37 42.32 32.02
CA THR A 333 -22.99 41.53 30.85
C THR A 333 -21.50 41.23 30.97
N THR A 334 -21.13 39.97 31.19
CA THR A 334 -19.75 39.54 31.04
C THR A 334 -19.53 39.35 29.54
N GLU A 335 -19.10 40.41 28.84
CA GLU A 335 -18.71 40.33 27.43
C GLU A 335 -17.46 39.46 27.30
N THR A 336 -17.63 38.27 26.72
CA THR A 336 -16.53 37.51 26.12
C THR A 336 -15.94 38.37 24.99
N PRO A 337 -14.62 38.60 24.93
CA PRO A 337 -14.02 39.37 23.84
C PRO A 337 -14.31 38.69 22.49
N GLN A 338 -14.97 39.39 21.57
CA GLN A 338 -15.12 38.94 20.18
C GLN A 338 -13.76 38.96 19.48
N LEU A 339 -13.26 37.79 19.08
CA LEU A 339 -12.10 37.67 18.20
C LEU A 339 -12.43 38.32 16.85
N LYS A 340 -11.51 39.14 16.33
CA LYS A 340 -11.61 39.81 15.02
C LYS A 340 -10.60 39.20 14.05
N VAL A 341 -10.86 39.29 12.75
CA VAL A 341 -9.88 38.92 11.71
C VAL A 341 -8.62 39.76 11.91
N THR A 342 -7.48 39.09 12.07
CA THR A 342 -6.18 39.74 12.29
C THR A 342 -5.41 39.87 10.98
N MET A 343 -5.47 38.84 10.13
CA MET A 343 -4.93 38.82 8.78
C MET A 343 -5.70 37.81 7.94
N ALA A 344 -6.37 38.27 6.88
CA ALA A 344 -7.16 37.38 6.01
C ALA A 344 -6.25 36.37 5.29
N GLY A 345 -6.60 35.09 5.39
CA GLY A 345 -5.90 33.96 4.82
C GLY A 345 -4.75 33.39 5.65
N ASP A 346 -4.33 34.04 6.74
CA ASP A 346 -3.31 33.52 7.68
C ASP A 346 -3.97 32.56 8.69
N VAL A 347 -4.21 31.34 8.22
CA VAL A 347 -4.94 30.28 8.94
C VAL A 347 -4.07 29.70 10.05
N ASN A 348 -2.76 29.65 9.84
CA ASN A 348 -1.82 29.05 10.79
C ASN A 348 -1.31 30.06 11.85
N CYS A 349 -1.68 31.35 11.71
CA CYS A 349 -1.42 32.46 12.62
C CYS A 349 0.07 32.77 12.80
N ASP A 350 0.89 32.62 11.76
CA ASP A 350 2.32 32.95 11.79
C ASP A 350 2.66 34.33 11.20
N GLY A 351 1.64 35.09 10.78
CA GLY A 351 1.77 36.42 10.21
C GLY A 351 2.19 36.42 8.73
N GLN A 352 2.20 35.27 8.07
CA GLN A 352 2.44 35.13 6.65
C GLN A 352 1.19 34.57 5.95
N LEU A 353 1.04 34.91 4.68
CA LEU A 353 0.04 34.29 3.82
C LEU A 353 0.80 33.42 2.83
N ASP A 354 0.74 32.10 2.99
CA ASP A 354 1.44 31.14 2.14
C ASP A 354 0.68 29.81 1.96
N MET A 355 1.34 28.83 1.35
CA MET A 355 0.68 27.55 1.04
C MET A 355 0.39 26.72 2.30
N ALA A 356 1.11 26.94 3.40
CA ALA A 356 0.86 26.26 4.67
C ALA A 356 -0.54 26.61 5.22
N ASP A 357 -1.05 27.82 4.97
CA ASP A 357 -2.40 28.22 5.35
C ASP A 357 -3.46 27.43 4.58
N ALA A 358 -3.34 27.37 3.26
CA ALA A 358 -4.24 26.60 2.42
C ALA A 358 -4.20 25.09 2.77
N VAL A 359 -3.00 24.57 3.08
CA VAL A 359 -2.81 23.19 3.53
C VAL A 359 -3.48 22.95 4.88
N LEU A 360 -3.35 23.87 5.83
CA LEU A 360 -3.98 23.73 7.15
C LEU A 360 -5.51 23.73 7.06
N ILE A 361 -6.11 24.55 6.18
CA ILE A 361 -7.55 24.47 5.89
C ILE A 361 -7.93 23.07 5.39
N MET A 362 -7.23 22.58 4.36
CA MET A 362 -7.52 21.26 3.79
C MET A 362 -7.34 20.14 4.81
N GLN A 363 -6.31 20.22 5.66
CA GLN A 363 -6.06 19.26 6.73
C GLN A 363 -7.12 19.30 7.83
N ALA A 364 -7.54 20.51 8.26
CA ALA A 364 -8.56 20.71 9.27
C ALA A 364 -9.94 20.19 8.82
N LEU A 365 -10.27 20.34 7.53
CA LEU A 365 -11.52 19.85 6.95
C LEU A 365 -11.49 18.35 6.69
N ALA A 366 -10.37 17.81 6.22
CA ALA A 366 -10.22 16.39 5.92
C ALA A 366 -10.06 15.54 7.19
N ASN A 367 -9.44 16.09 8.25
CA ASN A 367 -9.26 15.41 9.53
C ASN A 367 -9.39 16.38 10.73
N PRO A 368 -10.63 16.76 11.10
CA PRO A 368 -10.88 17.70 12.18
C PRO A 368 -10.38 17.23 13.55
N ASN A 369 -10.32 15.91 13.79
CA ASN A 369 -9.83 15.35 15.06
C ASN A 369 -8.32 15.54 15.25
N LYS A 370 -7.56 15.73 14.15
CA LYS A 370 -6.12 15.98 14.20
C LYS A 370 -5.79 17.45 14.01
N TYR A 371 -6.46 18.12 13.08
CA TYR A 371 -6.11 19.48 12.66
C TYR A 371 -7.23 20.51 12.83
N GLY A 372 -8.41 20.13 13.35
CA GLY A 372 -9.50 21.06 13.65
C GLY A 372 -9.29 21.82 14.98
N LEU A 373 -10.31 22.54 15.45
CA LEU A 373 -10.25 23.39 16.66
C LEU A 373 -9.87 22.66 17.96
N GLY A 374 -10.21 21.37 18.06
CA GLY A 374 -9.82 20.48 19.16
C GLY A 374 -8.82 19.41 18.71
N GLY A 375 -8.04 19.71 17.68
CA GLY A 375 -7.13 18.77 17.04
C GLY A 375 -5.99 18.33 17.96
N THR A 376 -5.48 17.12 17.71
CA THR A 376 -4.35 16.55 18.46
C THR A 376 -2.97 16.96 17.93
N ALA A 377 -2.88 17.56 16.75
CA ALA A 377 -1.60 18.00 16.19
C ALA A 377 -1.08 19.28 16.86
N ASP A 378 0.24 19.38 17.07
CA ASP A 378 0.88 20.57 17.65
C ASP A 378 0.52 21.88 16.93
N ARG A 379 0.25 21.80 15.62
CA ARG A 379 -0.25 22.90 14.79
C ARG A 379 -1.61 22.53 14.19
N HIS A 380 -2.63 22.49 15.03
CA HIS A 380 -4.02 22.38 14.61
C HIS A 380 -4.66 23.77 14.43
N LEU A 381 -5.79 23.82 13.73
CA LEU A 381 -6.58 25.02 13.51
C LEU A 381 -6.97 25.66 14.86
N THR A 382 -6.79 26.96 15.00
CA THR A 382 -7.22 27.72 16.18
C THR A 382 -8.50 28.51 15.87
N GLU A 383 -9.18 29.03 16.90
CA GLU A 383 -10.35 29.89 16.69
C GLU A 383 -10.00 31.16 15.89
N GLN A 384 -8.79 31.70 16.12
CA GLN A 384 -8.27 32.83 15.34
C GLN A 384 -7.96 32.42 13.90
N GLY A 385 -7.33 31.26 13.70
CA GLY A 385 -7.00 30.73 12.38
C GLY A 385 -8.24 30.42 11.55
N LYS A 386 -9.32 29.94 12.20
CA LYS A 386 -10.62 29.73 11.57
C LYS A 386 -11.24 31.05 11.09
N LEU A 387 -11.15 32.12 11.90
CA LEU A 387 -11.65 33.44 11.52
C LEU A 387 -10.80 34.08 10.41
N ASN A 388 -9.48 33.91 10.46
CA ASN A 388 -8.58 34.41 9.42
C ASN A 388 -8.78 33.66 8.10
N GLY A 389 -9.05 32.36 8.18
CA GLY A 389 -9.21 31.48 7.02
C GLY A 389 -10.55 31.57 6.31
N ASP A 390 -11.60 32.07 6.96
CA ASP A 390 -12.92 32.28 6.36
C ASP A 390 -12.89 33.55 5.49
N MET A 391 -12.68 33.37 4.17
CA MET A 391 -12.37 34.45 3.23
C MET A 391 -13.61 35.12 2.63
N ASP A 392 -14.77 34.47 2.70
CA ASP A 392 -16.04 34.97 2.15
C ASP A 392 -17.19 35.09 3.17
N GLY A 393 -16.96 34.64 4.41
CA GLY A 393 -17.91 34.74 5.52
C GLY A 393 -18.93 33.60 5.56
N ASP A 394 -18.74 32.52 4.78
CA ASP A 394 -19.59 31.33 4.79
C ASP A 394 -19.12 30.23 5.77
N GLY A 395 -18.02 30.51 6.49
CA GLY A 395 -17.34 29.58 7.37
C GLY A 395 -16.14 28.93 6.68
N LEU A 396 -15.31 28.21 7.44
CA LEU A 396 -14.11 27.64 6.85
C LEU A 396 -14.44 26.47 5.91
N THR A 397 -14.16 26.61 4.62
CA THR A 397 -14.41 25.63 3.56
C THR A 397 -13.18 25.39 2.67
N VAL A 398 -13.29 24.43 1.74
CA VAL A 398 -12.25 24.22 0.70
C VAL A 398 -12.18 25.39 -0.30
N GLY A 399 -13.24 26.20 -0.38
CA GLY A 399 -13.28 27.42 -1.19
C GLY A 399 -12.26 28.44 -0.71
N ASP A 400 -12.08 28.55 0.60
CA ASP A 400 -11.09 29.44 1.21
C ASP A 400 -9.65 29.03 0.90
N ALA A 401 -9.35 27.73 0.98
CA ALA A 401 -8.05 27.21 0.58
C ALA A 401 -7.74 27.55 -0.89
N GLN A 402 -8.74 27.45 -1.76
CA GLN A 402 -8.62 27.86 -3.16
C GLN A 402 -8.44 29.38 -3.31
N ALA A 403 -9.13 30.19 -2.49
CA ALA A 403 -8.98 31.65 -2.49
C ALA A 403 -7.56 32.07 -2.10
N ILE A 404 -6.99 31.47 -1.06
CA ILE A 404 -5.59 31.67 -0.65
C ILE A 404 -4.65 31.30 -1.81
N GLN A 405 -4.83 30.13 -2.42
CA GLN A 405 -4.01 29.69 -3.56
C GLN A 405 -4.06 30.68 -4.74
N LYS A 406 -5.23 31.23 -5.07
CA LYS A 406 -5.39 32.24 -6.13
C LYS A 406 -4.64 33.53 -5.78
N ILE A 407 -4.76 34.01 -4.54
CA ILE A 407 -4.03 35.20 -4.05
C ILE A 407 -2.51 34.99 -4.19
N LEU A 408 -1.99 33.82 -3.80
CA LEU A 408 -0.56 33.49 -3.92
C LEU A 408 -0.07 33.44 -5.37
N LEU A 409 -0.96 33.15 -6.32
CA LEU A 409 -0.69 33.16 -7.76
C LEU A 409 -0.91 34.55 -8.40
N GLY A 410 -1.29 35.56 -7.63
CA GLY A 410 -1.60 36.91 -8.14
C GLY A 410 -2.92 36.99 -8.93
N LEU A 411 -3.78 35.98 -8.79
CA LEU A 411 -5.08 35.89 -9.42
C LEU A 411 -6.13 36.40 -8.41
N LYS A 412 -6.85 37.47 -8.74
CA LYS A 412 -7.93 38.02 -7.91
C LYS A 412 -9.24 37.31 -8.15
#